data_AF-A0A3A4XPB8-F1
#
_entry.id   AF-A0A3A4XPB8-F1
#
_cell.length_a   1.000
_cell.length_b   1.000
_cell.length_c   1.000
_cell.angle_alpha   90.00
_cell.angle_beta   90.00
_cell.angle_gamma   90.00
#
_symmetry.space_group_name_H-M   'P 1'
#
loop_
_entity.id
_entity.type
_entity.pdbx_description
1 polymer ?
#
loop_
_entity_poly.entity_id
_entity_poly.type
_entity_poly.pdbx_seq_one_letter_code
_entity_poly.pdbx_strand_id
1 'polypeptide(L)'
;MPAAGHESPSYSPGLLLMSPYTAIALSGGIDSLVAAALLKDQGRNLVGLHFLSGYETGHAGGPADGDGHVFAAIESHARRMMQPLADQLGIPLYI
;
A
#
# COMPACT_ATOMS: atom_id res chain seq x y z
N MET A 1 55.90 -5.43 -27.03
CA MET A 1 55.45 -4.04 -26.83
C MET A 1 55.13 -3.44 -28.18
N PRO A 2 53.99 -2.74 -28.37
CA PRO A 2 52.78 -2.75 -27.50
C PRO A 2 52.12 -4.16 -27.58
N ALA A 3 50.82 -4.44 -27.51
CA ALA A 3 49.57 -3.69 -27.21
C ALA A 3 48.59 -4.62 -26.46
N ALA A 4 47.35 -4.17 -26.22
CA ALA A 4 46.25 -5.00 -25.72
C ALA A 4 44.96 -4.76 -26.52
N GLY A 5 44.19 -5.82 -26.75
CA GLY A 5 42.78 -5.77 -27.14
C GLY A 5 41.96 -6.38 -26.00
N HIS A 6 41.38 -5.54 -25.14
CA HIS A 6 40.54 -5.99 -24.03
C HIS A 6 39.08 -5.67 -24.39
N GLU A 7 38.44 -6.60 -25.09
CA GLU A 7 37.03 -6.50 -25.47
C GLU A 7 36.13 -6.82 -24.26
N SER A 8 36.00 -5.84 -23.38
CA SER A 8 35.01 -5.88 -22.30
C SER A 8 33.60 -5.92 -22.88
N PRO A 9 32.77 -6.93 -22.59
CA PRO A 9 31.39 -6.95 -23.04
C PRO A 9 30.62 -5.80 -22.37
N SER A 10 30.02 -4.93 -23.19
CA SER A 10 29.14 -3.87 -22.71
C SER A 10 27.86 -4.47 -22.12
N TYR A 11 27.90 -4.76 -20.82
CA TYR A 11 26.73 -5.23 -20.09
C TYR A 11 25.77 -4.05 -19.91
N SER A 12 24.86 -3.89 -20.88
CA SER A 12 23.75 -2.96 -20.78
C SER A 12 22.70 -3.57 -19.83
N PRO A 13 22.49 -3.06 -18.61
CA PRO A 13 21.52 -3.62 -17.69
C PRO A 13 20.12 -3.15 -18.11
N GLY A 14 19.59 -3.76 -19.17
CA GLY A 14 18.19 -3.64 -19.61
C GLY A 14 17.20 -4.31 -18.65
N LEU A 15 17.61 -4.60 -17.42
CA LEU A 15 16.72 -5.01 -16.36
C LEU A 15 16.11 -3.74 -15.77
N LEU A 16 14.85 -3.47 -16.11
CA LEU A 16 14.04 -2.48 -15.41
C LEU A 16 14.08 -2.81 -13.92
N LEU A 17 14.85 -2.02 -13.15
CA LEU A 17 14.91 -2.14 -11.71
C LEU A 17 13.55 -1.70 -11.17
N MET A 18 12.62 -2.66 -11.07
CA MET A 18 11.31 -2.44 -10.47
C MET A 18 11.55 -1.95 -9.04
N SER A 19 11.41 -0.63 -8.83
CA SER A 19 11.51 -0.04 -7.50
C SER A 19 10.54 -0.79 -6.58
N PRO A 20 11.03 -1.37 -5.46
CA PRO A 20 10.23 -2.26 -4.65
C PRO A 20 9.02 -1.52 -4.09
N TYR A 21 7.85 -2.18 -4.13
CA TYR A 21 6.65 -1.63 -3.54
C TYR A 21 6.81 -1.56 -2.01
N THR A 22 6.56 -0.37 -1.46
CA THR A 22 6.46 -0.13 -0.04
C THR A 22 4.99 -0.25 0.36
N ALA A 23 4.66 -1.28 1.13
CA ALA A 23 3.36 -1.37 1.78
C ALA A 23 3.35 -0.46 3.02
N ILE A 24 2.31 0.37 3.16
CA ILE A 24 2.11 1.22 4.34
C ILE A 24 0.75 0.92 4.97
N ALA A 25 0.76 0.71 6.30
CA ALA A 25 -0.46 0.58 7.07
C ALA A 25 -1.15 1.94 7.21
N LEU A 26 -2.41 2.03 6.80
CA LEU A 26 -3.25 3.23 6.90
C LEU A 26 -4.35 2.98 7.93
N SER A 27 -4.34 3.69 9.05
CA SER A 27 -5.38 3.58 10.09
C SER A 27 -6.54 4.56 9.89
N GLY A 28 -6.43 5.47 8.93
CA GLY A 28 -7.27 6.67 8.83
C GLY A 28 -6.80 7.83 9.72
N GLY A 29 -5.84 7.59 10.62
CA GLY A 29 -5.19 8.62 11.43
C GLY A 29 -4.17 9.44 10.64
N ILE A 30 -4.06 10.74 10.98
CA ILE A 30 -3.23 11.74 10.29
C ILE A 30 -1.77 11.28 10.12
N ASP A 31 -1.16 10.69 11.15
CA ASP A 31 0.25 10.26 11.11
C ASP A 31 0.52 9.25 9.96
N SER A 32 -0.39 8.29 9.77
CA SER A 32 -0.29 7.29 8.70
C SER A 32 -0.48 7.90 7.31
N LEU A 33 -1.36 8.89 7.19
CA LEU A 33 -1.65 9.60 5.93
C LEU A 33 -0.49 10.53 5.54
N VAL A 34 0.08 11.26 6.51
CA VAL A 34 1.25 12.12 6.32
C VAL A 34 2.48 11.29 5.97
N ALA A 35 2.70 10.15 6.64
CA ALA A 35 3.76 9.22 6.27
C ALA A 35 3.60 8.70 4.83
N ALA A 36 2.38 8.35 4.40
CA ALA A 36 2.11 7.93 3.03
C ALA A 36 2.35 9.05 2.00
N ALA A 37 1.93 10.27 2.29
CA ALA A 37 2.18 11.44 1.44
C ALA A 37 3.68 11.70 1.27
N LEU A 38 4.44 11.75 2.38
CA LEU A 38 5.89 11.98 2.35
C LEU A 38 6.66 10.87 1.61
N LEU A 39 6.23 9.60 1.74
CA LEU A 39 6.83 8.49 1.01
C LEU A 39 6.51 8.53 -0.49
N LYS A 40 5.32 9.02 -0.87
CA LYS A 40 4.95 9.24 -2.28
C LYS A 40 5.72 10.41 -2.89
N ASP A 41 5.89 11.51 -2.16
CA ASP A 41 6.69 12.67 -2.60
C ASP A 41 8.18 12.31 -2.77
N GLN A 42 8.68 11.32 -2.04
CA GLN A 42 9.99 10.69 -2.25
C GLN A 42 10.08 9.81 -3.50
N GLY A 43 9.00 9.69 -4.30
CA GLY A 43 8.96 8.89 -5.52
C GLY A 43 8.92 7.38 -5.29
N ARG A 44 8.50 6.90 -4.10
CA ARG A 44 8.37 5.46 -3.85
C ARG A 44 7.08 4.89 -4.43
N ASN A 45 7.18 3.67 -4.94
CA ASN A 45 6.04 2.85 -5.32
C ASN A 45 5.29 2.42 -4.05
N LEU A 46 4.09 2.96 -3.79
CA LEU A 46 3.33 2.70 -2.57
C LEU A 46 2.08 1.85 -2.81
N VAL A 47 1.72 1.05 -1.82
CA VAL A 47 0.38 0.46 -1.63
C VAL A 47 -0.07 0.67 -0.20
N GLY A 48 -1.33 1.08 0.00
CA GLY A 48 -1.96 1.19 1.31
C GLY A 48 -2.59 -0.13 1.74
N LEU A 49 -2.40 -0.50 3.01
CA LEU A 49 -3.07 -1.62 3.67
C LEU A 49 -3.90 -1.07 4.85
N HIS A 50 -5.19 -1.39 4.93
CA HIS A 50 -6.02 -1.06 6.08
C HIS A 50 -6.56 -2.32 6.74
N PHE A 51 -6.10 -2.65 7.94
CA PHE A 51 -6.49 -3.88 8.62
C PHE A 51 -7.88 -3.77 9.26
N LEU A 52 -8.74 -4.75 8.99
CA LEU A 52 -10.02 -4.91 9.68
C LEU A 52 -9.80 -5.38 11.11
N SER A 53 -10.32 -4.62 12.07
CA SER A 53 -10.18 -4.86 13.52
C SER A 53 -11.47 -5.35 14.18
N GLY A 54 -12.63 -5.21 13.52
CA GLY A 54 -13.95 -5.53 14.05
C GLY A 54 -14.69 -4.35 14.70
N TYR A 55 -14.08 -3.17 14.72
CA TYR A 55 -14.65 -1.94 15.33
C TYR A 55 -15.16 -0.92 14.30
N GLU A 56 -14.99 -1.19 13.01
CA GLU A 56 -15.25 -0.26 11.91
C GLU A 56 -16.72 0.17 11.84
N THR A 57 -17.66 -0.71 12.22
CA THR A 57 -19.11 -0.45 12.19
C THR A 57 -19.64 0.33 13.40
N GLY A 58 -18.79 0.67 14.38
CA GLY A 58 -19.11 1.60 15.47
C GLY A 58 -20.27 1.16 16.38
N HIS A 59 -20.02 0.18 17.27
CA HIS A 59 -20.97 -0.29 18.31
C HIS A 59 -22.31 -0.86 17.82
N ALA A 60 -22.53 -1.01 16.51
CA ALA A 60 -23.73 -1.58 15.92
C ALA A 60 -23.79 -3.12 16.02
N GLY A 61 -23.86 -3.65 17.25
CA GLY A 61 -24.46 -4.96 17.55
C GLY A 61 -23.52 -6.14 17.85
N GLY A 62 -23.36 -6.41 19.15
CA GLY A 62 -23.28 -7.78 19.70
C GLY A 62 -21.95 -8.54 19.56
N PRO A 63 -21.70 -9.54 20.44
CA PRO A 63 -20.57 -10.44 20.32
C PRO A 63 -20.81 -11.49 19.23
N ALA A 64 -19.80 -11.67 18.38
CA ALA A 64 -19.47 -12.85 17.58
C ALA A 64 -20.50 -13.99 17.47
N ASP A 65 -21.19 -14.04 16.33
CA ASP A 65 -21.39 -15.30 15.59
C ASP A 65 -20.78 -15.14 14.19
N GLY A 66 -20.15 -16.19 13.68
CA GLY A 66 -19.19 -16.16 12.57
C GLY A 66 -19.78 -16.02 11.16
N ASP A 67 -20.83 -15.22 10.99
CA ASP A 67 -21.50 -15.03 9.69
C ASP A 67 -20.70 -14.14 8.75
N GLY A 68 -20.40 -14.66 7.54
CA GLY A 68 -19.66 -13.93 6.50
C GLY A 68 -20.32 -12.62 6.05
N HIS A 69 -21.61 -12.43 6.33
CA HIS A 69 -22.32 -11.16 6.15
C HIS A 69 -21.76 -10.03 7.03
N VAL A 70 -21.30 -10.33 8.24
CA VAL A 70 -20.71 -9.34 9.15
C VAL A 70 -19.35 -8.88 8.63
N PHE A 71 -18.51 -9.81 8.15
CA PHE A 71 -17.22 -9.48 7.54
C PHE A 71 -17.38 -8.60 6.29
N ALA A 72 -18.29 -8.95 5.38
CA ALA A 72 -18.57 -8.15 4.19
C ALA A 72 -19.09 -6.73 4.53
N ALA A 73 -19.88 -6.59 5.60
CA ALA A 73 -20.35 -5.29 6.08
C ALA A 73 -19.21 -4.44 6.68
N ILE A 74 -18.31 -5.07 7.44
CA ILE A 74 -17.10 -4.45 7.99
C ILE A 74 -16.16 -3.99 6.86
N GLU A 75 -15.86 -4.85 5.88
CA GLU A 75 -15.03 -4.52 4.71
C GLU A 75 -15.65 -3.36 3.90
N SER A 76 -16.97 -3.40 3.66
CA SER A 76 -17.70 -2.34 2.95
C SER A 76 -17.63 -1.00 3.69
N HIS A 77 -17.70 -1.02 5.02
CA HIS A 77 -17.55 0.18 5.85
C HIS A 77 -16.12 0.72 5.77
N ALA A 78 -15.12 -0.14 5.99
CA ALA A 78 -13.71 0.21 5.91
C ALA A 78 -13.34 0.80 4.54
N ARG A 79 -13.82 0.18 3.45
CA ARG A 79 -13.60 0.70 2.08
C ARG A 79 -14.24 2.07 1.89
N ARG A 80 -15.47 2.28 2.38
CA ARG A 80 -16.14 3.59 2.31
C ARG A 80 -15.37 4.68 3.04
N MET A 81 -14.75 4.36 4.18
CA MET A 81 -13.96 5.30 4.98
C MET A 81 -12.57 5.58 4.37
N MET A 82 -11.90 4.53 3.89
CA MET A 82 -10.49 4.60 3.50
C MET A 82 -10.26 4.89 2.01
N GLN A 83 -11.17 4.52 1.12
CA GLN A 83 -11.01 4.74 -0.33
C GLN A 83 -10.81 6.22 -0.68
N PRO A 84 -11.57 7.20 -0.15
CA PRO A 84 -11.34 8.61 -0.45
C PRO A 84 -9.96 9.12 -0.02
N LEU A 85 -9.39 8.55 1.05
CA LEU A 85 -8.06 8.91 1.54
C LEU A 85 -6.97 8.32 0.64
N ALA A 86 -7.14 7.08 0.19
CA ALA A 86 -6.25 6.43 -0.77
C ALA A 86 -6.30 7.09 -2.16
N ASP A 87 -7.49 7.54 -2.59
CA ASP A 87 -7.70 8.27 -3.83
C ASP A 87 -7.02 9.66 -3.79
N GLN A 88 -7.13 10.38 -2.67
CA GLN A 88 -6.41 11.65 -2.44
C GLN A 88 -4.89 11.45 -2.41
N LEU A 89 -4.42 10.40 -1.73
CA LEU A 89 -3.02 9.98 -1.77
C LEU A 89 -2.61 9.44 -3.15
N GLY A 90 -3.56 9.09 -4.03
CA GLY A 90 -3.35 8.46 -5.32
C GLY A 90 -2.48 7.20 -5.22
N ILE A 91 -2.84 6.28 -4.33
CA ILE A 91 -2.18 4.97 -4.14
C ILE A 91 -3.22 3.84 -4.13
N PRO A 92 -2.89 2.61 -4.57
CA PRO A 92 -3.78 1.46 -4.44
C PRO A 92 -4.05 1.14 -2.96
N LEU A 93 -5.29 0.73 -2.65
CA LEU A 93 -5.72 0.35 -1.29
C LEU A 93 -6.20 -1.09 -1.24
N TYR A 94 -5.65 -1.83 -0.29
CA TYR A 94 -6.10 -3.16 0.12
C TYR A 94 -6.64 -3.10 1.55
N ILE A 95 -7.62 -3.96 1.82
CA ILE A 95 -8.35 -4.10 3.08
C ILE A 95 -8.42 -5.61 3.39
#